data_AF-A0A8D8SPC9-F1
#
_entry.id   AF-A0A8D8SPC9-F1
#
_cell.length_a   1.000
_cell.length_b   1.000
_cell.length_c   1.000
_cell.angle_alpha   90.00
_cell.angle_beta   90.00
_cell.angle_gamma   90.00
#
_symmetry.space_group_name_H-M   'P 1'
#
loop_
_entity.id
_entity.type
_entity.pdbx_description
1 polymer ?
#
loop_
_entity_poly.entity_id
_entity_poly.type
_entity_poly.pdbx_seq_one_letter_code
_entity_poly.pdbx_strand_id
1 'polypeptide(L)'
;MDRLRHFEEALDGIGAALEAARAGRQDGAQDILLQLITSMFDLLKTQFLSELTTIRTELEGFKKDQVTIVSQAEHIDRLETYTRRQCVVLHGIPEAAAGSEDQCMAYASKMFKERLKVDIPIEHIDRAHRLGPVRTSGVDTRPRPIIVKLLRYHDKRVVYVNKKNLKGSGMVITESLTRTRLTLLNKARDHFSREHVWTNDGKIVIKPDSNPGTRLIVITCARELDTAISRCERSNTELRNITRHRGTQGNPNLLNDSLFSS
;
A
#
# COMPACT_ATOMS: atom_id res chain seq x y z
N MET A 1 1.97 37.02 13.82
CA MET A 1 2.39 38.43 13.85
C MET A 1 1.72 39.16 15.00
N ASP A 2 0.39 39.26 15.05
CA ASP A 2 -0.27 40.07 16.11
C ASP A 2 -0.08 39.56 17.55
N ARG A 3 -0.10 38.25 17.81
CA ARG A 3 -0.01 37.73 19.20
C ARG A 3 1.35 37.97 19.87
N LEU A 4 2.44 37.84 19.11
CA LEU A 4 3.79 38.13 19.59
C LEU A 4 3.94 39.60 19.97
N ARG A 5 3.37 40.47 19.15
CA ARG A 5 3.40 41.91 19.39
C ARG A 5 2.60 42.33 20.63
N HIS A 6 1.44 41.72 20.86
CA HIS A 6 0.67 41.95 22.09
C HIS A 6 1.40 41.41 23.34
N PHE A 7 2.15 40.32 23.21
CA PHE A 7 2.98 39.79 24.30
C PHE A 7 4.19 40.69 24.59
N GLU A 8 4.86 41.20 23.55
CA GLU A 8 5.92 42.20 23.68
C GLU A 8 5.41 43.49 24.35
N GLU A 9 4.27 44.02 23.90
CA GLU A 9 3.64 45.20 24.49
C GLU A 9 3.25 44.96 25.97
N ALA A 10 2.80 43.75 26.33
CA ALA A 10 2.51 43.38 27.71
C ALA A 10 3.79 43.24 28.58
N LEU A 11 4.88 42.72 28.02
CA LEU A 11 6.18 42.67 28.69
C LEU A 11 6.76 44.07 28.93
N ASP A 12 6.62 44.98 27.97
CA ASP A 12 7.03 46.37 28.10
C ASP A 12 6.24 47.08 29.22
N GLY A 13 4.94 46.82 29.32
CA GLY A 13 4.09 47.34 30.40
C GLY A 13 4.50 46.84 31.80
N ILE A 14 4.89 45.57 31.91
CA ILE A 14 5.43 44.99 33.16
C ILE A 14 6.80 45.59 33.49
N GLY A 15 7.66 45.81 32.49
CA GLY A 15 8.96 46.47 32.64
C GLY A 15 8.83 47.90 33.17
N ALA A 16 7.87 48.67 32.65
CA ALA A 16 7.57 50.02 33.14
C ALA A 16 7.07 50.02 34.60
N ALA A 17 6.24 49.05 34.97
CA ALA A 17 5.74 48.90 36.34
C ALA A 17 6.86 48.52 37.34
N LEU A 18 7.83 47.71 36.92
CA LEU A 18 9.00 47.35 37.72
C LEU A 18 9.89 48.57 38.02
N GLU A 19 10.14 49.42 37.01
CA GLU A 19 10.93 50.65 37.20
C GLU A 19 10.20 51.67 38.09
N ALA A 20 8.86 51.75 37.99
CA ALA A 20 8.05 52.59 38.87
C ALA A 20 8.09 52.11 40.34
N ALA A 21 8.03 50.78 40.56
CA ALA A 21 8.13 50.18 41.89
C ALA A 21 9.53 50.38 42.53
N ARG A 22 10.59 50.43 41.71
CA ARG A 22 11.97 50.68 42.15
C ARG A 22 12.19 52.13 42.59
N ALA A 23 11.44 53.07 42.04
CA ALA A 23 11.55 54.51 42.36
C ALA A 23 10.81 54.92 43.66
N GLY A 24 9.84 54.13 44.14
CA GLY A 24 9.05 54.42 45.35
C GLY A 24 9.54 53.67 46.60
N ARG A 25 9.97 54.37 47.65
CA ARG A 25 10.22 53.79 48.99
C ARG A 25 8.95 53.86 49.85
N GLN A 26 8.15 52.79 50.01
CA GLN A 26 7.17 52.68 51.11
C GLN A 26 6.85 51.21 51.48
N ASP A 27 6.53 51.00 52.76
CA ASP A 27 6.06 49.74 53.37
C ASP A 27 4.88 49.15 52.57
N GLY A 28 5.12 48.03 51.87
CA GLY A 28 4.19 47.45 50.88
C GLY A 28 4.88 46.95 49.60
N ALA A 29 6.18 47.24 49.44
CA ALA A 29 7.00 46.81 48.29
C ALA A 29 6.96 45.28 48.01
N GLN A 30 6.78 44.45 49.05
CA GLN A 30 6.67 43.00 48.89
C GLN A 30 5.38 42.57 48.19
N ASP A 31 4.25 43.21 48.50
CA ASP A 31 2.96 42.91 47.86
C ASP A 31 2.94 43.36 46.39
N ILE A 32 3.55 44.50 46.09
CA ILE A 32 3.73 44.99 44.71
C ILE A 32 4.60 44.03 43.91
N LEU A 33 5.70 43.56 44.50
CA LEU A 33 6.58 42.57 43.88
C LEU A 33 5.86 41.23 43.64
N LEU A 34 5.05 40.77 44.61
CA LEU A 34 4.25 39.55 44.47
C LEU A 34 3.22 39.69 43.34
N GLN A 35 2.52 40.82 43.26
CA GLN A 35 1.56 41.09 42.20
C GLN A 35 2.23 41.11 40.82
N LEU A 36 3.40 41.72 40.72
CA LEU A 36 4.17 41.76 39.47
C LEU A 36 4.60 40.35 39.03
N ILE A 37 5.16 39.56 39.96
CA ILE A 37 5.56 38.18 39.70
C ILE A 37 4.35 37.33 39.28
N THR A 38 3.22 37.46 39.97
CA THR A 38 1.99 36.72 39.65
C THR A 38 1.49 37.10 38.25
N SER A 39 1.48 38.39 37.92
CA SER A 39 1.08 38.88 36.60
C SER A 39 2.00 38.39 35.48
N MET A 40 3.31 38.35 35.74
CA MET A 40 4.29 37.78 34.80
C MET A 40 4.07 36.28 34.59
N PHE A 41 3.84 35.53 35.67
CA PHE A 41 3.57 34.09 35.59
C PHE A 41 2.26 33.81 34.84
N ASP A 42 1.22 34.58 35.08
CA ASP A 42 -0.05 34.44 34.39
C ASP A 42 0.09 34.77 32.90
N LEU A 43 0.79 35.86 32.56
CA LEU A 43 1.08 36.22 31.17
C LEU A 43 1.85 35.10 30.46
N LEU A 44 2.94 34.63 31.07
CA LEU A 44 3.76 33.54 30.53
C LEU A 44 2.93 32.26 30.37
N LYS A 45 2.13 31.90 31.38
CA LYS A 45 1.24 30.74 31.35
C LYS A 45 0.21 30.85 30.24
N THR A 46 -0.43 32.01 30.06
CA THR A 46 -1.39 32.22 28.96
C THR A 46 -0.73 32.09 27.60
N GLN A 47 0.48 32.63 27.43
CA GLN A 47 1.23 32.52 26.19
C GLN A 47 1.58 31.07 25.88
N PHE A 48 2.19 30.36 26.83
CA PHE A 48 2.53 28.94 26.67
C PHE A 48 1.31 28.08 26.36
N LEU A 49 0.19 28.27 27.08
CA LEU A 49 -1.04 27.53 26.81
C LEU A 49 -1.59 27.85 25.42
N SER A 50 -1.55 29.12 25.00
CA SER A 50 -2.02 29.51 23.66
C SER A 50 -1.19 28.87 22.53
N GLU A 51 0.13 28.80 22.68
CA GLU A 51 1.01 28.15 21.72
C GLU A 51 0.78 26.63 21.71
N LEU A 52 0.68 25.99 22.89
CA LEU A 52 0.38 24.57 22.98
C LEU A 52 -0.98 24.22 22.36
N THR A 53 -1.99 25.07 22.53
CA THR A 53 -3.29 24.88 21.86
C THR A 53 -3.17 25.03 20.36
N THR A 54 -2.42 26.01 19.87
CA THR A 54 -2.21 26.24 18.43
C THR A 54 -1.51 25.04 17.80
N ILE A 55 -0.38 24.60 18.37
CA ILE A 55 0.35 23.41 17.92
C ILE A 55 -0.55 22.17 17.93
N ARG A 56 -1.36 21.99 18.97
CA ARG A 56 -2.30 20.87 19.04
C ARG A 56 -3.33 20.92 17.90
N THR A 57 -3.92 22.10 17.64
CA THR A 57 -4.90 22.25 16.55
C THR A 57 -4.27 22.01 15.18
N GLU A 58 -3.04 22.46 14.96
CA GLU A 58 -2.30 22.20 13.72
C GLU A 58 -2.02 20.70 13.57
N LEU A 59 -1.57 20.02 14.63
CA LEU A 59 -1.35 18.57 14.61
C LEU A 59 -2.63 17.78 14.32
N GLU A 60 -3.77 18.20 14.88
CA GLU A 60 -5.08 17.60 14.57
C GLU A 60 -5.48 17.85 13.11
N GLY A 61 -5.20 19.05 12.58
CA GLY A 61 -5.36 19.39 11.16
C GLY A 61 -4.51 18.50 10.26
N PHE A 62 -3.19 18.40 10.51
CA PHE A 62 -2.28 17.57 9.73
C PHE A 62 -2.69 16.09 9.72
N LYS A 63 -3.16 15.55 10.85
CA LYS A 63 -3.69 14.18 10.92
C LYS A 63 -4.91 13.98 10.02
N LYS A 64 -5.83 14.95 10.01
CA LYS A 64 -7.02 14.91 9.15
C LYS A 64 -6.67 14.99 7.67
N ASP A 65 -5.72 15.85 7.31
CA ASP A 65 -5.24 15.98 5.94
C ASP A 65 -4.54 14.70 5.47
N GLN A 66 -3.71 14.10 6.33
CA GLN A 66 -3.06 12.82 6.03
C GLN A 66 -4.08 11.71 5.73
N VAL A 67 -5.15 11.59 6.53
CA VAL A 67 -6.23 10.62 6.29
C VAL A 67 -6.93 10.90 4.96
N THR A 68 -7.18 12.17 4.65
CA THR A 68 -7.85 12.59 3.42
C THR A 68 -7.00 12.26 2.19
N ILE A 69 -5.71 12.58 2.22
CA ILE A 69 -4.74 12.27 1.15
C ILE A 69 -4.69 10.76 0.89
N VAL A 70 -4.61 9.95 1.93
CA VAL A 70 -4.61 8.48 1.79
C VAL A 70 -5.91 7.99 1.15
N SER A 71 -7.06 8.48 1.62
CA SER A 71 -8.39 8.13 1.06
C SER A 71 -8.50 8.51 -0.42
N GLN A 72 -8.03 9.70 -0.80
CA GLN A 72 -8.03 10.17 -2.18
C GLN A 72 -7.07 9.35 -3.05
N ALA A 73 -5.88 9.02 -2.56
CA ALA A 73 -4.93 8.17 -3.27
C ALA A 73 -5.52 6.77 -3.53
N GLU A 74 -6.21 6.17 -2.54
CA GLU A 74 -6.93 4.92 -2.72
C GLU A 74 -8.08 5.05 -3.74
N HIS A 75 -8.78 6.20 -3.76
CA HIS A 75 -9.83 6.45 -4.75
C HIS A 75 -9.29 6.55 -6.17
N ILE A 76 -8.19 7.29 -6.37
CA ILE A 76 -7.51 7.42 -7.66
C ILE A 76 -7.05 6.03 -8.14
N ASP A 77 -6.43 5.22 -7.28
CA ASP A 77 -6.01 3.86 -7.62
C ASP A 77 -7.20 2.97 -8.05
N ARG A 78 -8.36 3.11 -7.40
CA ARG A 78 -9.59 2.38 -7.80
C ARG A 78 -10.07 2.80 -9.18
N LEU A 79 -10.11 4.10 -9.47
CA LEU A 79 -10.52 4.62 -10.77
C LEU A 79 -9.55 4.19 -11.87
N GLU A 80 -8.25 4.30 -11.62
CA GLU A 80 -7.22 3.88 -12.57
C GLU A 80 -7.26 2.37 -12.82
N THR A 81 -7.49 1.56 -11.78
CA THR A 81 -7.68 0.11 -11.94
C THR A 81 -8.92 -0.19 -12.79
N TYR A 82 -10.00 0.58 -12.62
CA TYR A 82 -11.22 0.41 -13.40
C TYR A 82 -10.99 0.71 -14.89
N THR A 83 -10.29 1.79 -15.22
CA THR A 83 -9.98 2.14 -16.62
C THR A 83 -9.01 1.14 -17.28
N ARG A 84 -8.12 0.53 -16.49
CA ARG A 84 -7.17 -0.51 -16.95
C ARG A 84 -7.75 -1.92 -17.02
N ARG A 85 -9.00 -2.14 -16.59
CA ARG A 85 -9.60 -3.48 -16.48
C ARG A 85 -9.68 -4.24 -17.81
N GLN A 86 -9.76 -3.52 -18.92
CA GLN A 86 -9.81 -4.07 -20.28
C GLN A 86 -8.42 -4.18 -20.93
N CYS A 87 -7.37 -3.81 -20.21
CA CYS A 87 -6.00 -3.80 -20.71
C CYS A 87 -5.25 -5.07 -20.32
N VAL A 88 -4.55 -5.64 -21.30
CA VAL A 88 -3.56 -6.71 -21.09
C VAL A 88 -2.20 -6.23 -21.56
N VAL A 89 -1.14 -6.78 -20.98
CA VAL A 89 0.23 -6.46 -21.34
C VAL A 89 0.89 -7.72 -21.88
N LEU A 90 1.37 -7.64 -23.12
CA LEU A 90 2.04 -8.71 -23.84
C LEU A 90 3.55 -8.53 -23.75
N HIS A 91 4.26 -9.57 -23.35
CA HIS A 91 5.73 -9.59 -23.22
C HIS A 91 6.34 -10.60 -24.19
N GLY A 92 7.58 -10.37 -24.61
CA GLY A 92 8.35 -11.30 -25.46
C GLY A 92 8.10 -11.17 -26.96
N ILE A 93 7.47 -10.08 -27.41
CA ILE A 93 7.21 -9.82 -28.83
C ILE A 93 8.39 -9.05 -29.44
N PRO A 94 9.09 -9.56 -30.48
CA PRO A 94 10.21 -8.85 -31.10
C PRO A 94 9.85 -7.43 -31.57
N GLU A 95 10.71 -6.43 -31.37
CA GLU A 95 10.43 -5.03 -31.75
C GLU A 95 10.10 -4.89 -33.24
N ALA A 96 10.84 -5.58 -34.12
CA ALA A 96 10.64 -5.54 -35.57
C ALA A 96 9.26 -6.06 -36.04
N ALA A 97 8.57 -6.86 -35.22
CA ALA A 97 7.28 -7.43 -35.59
C ALA A 97 6.09 -6.47 -35.35
N ALA A 98 6.28 -5.44 -34.51
CA ALA A 98 5.22 -4.50 -34.14
C ALA A 98 5.83 -3.17 -33.68
N GLY A 99 6.14 -2.31 -34.66
CA GLY A 99 6.74 -0.99 -34.47
C GLY A 99 5.73 0.15 -34.45
N SER A 100 4.61 0.02 -35.17
CA SER A 100 3.48 0.97 -35.14
C SER A 100 2.29 0.44 -34.34
N GLU A 101 1.31 1.31 -34.04
CA GLU A 101 0.07 0.94 -33.35
C GLU A 101 -0.75 -0.09 -34.15
N ASP A 102 -0.97 0.13 -35.44
CA ASP A 102 -1.70 -0.81 -36.30
C ASP A 102 -1.03 -2.20 -36.35
N GLN A 103 0.30 -2.23 -36.40
CA GLN A 103 1.06 -3.48 -36.36
C GLN A 103 0.92 -4.17 -34.99
N CYS A 104 0.89 -3.40 -33.89
CA CYS A 104 0.64 -3.96 -32.56
C CYS A 104 -0.75 -4.60 -32.47
N MET A 105 -1.78 -3.94 -33.03
CA MET A 105 -3.16 -4.45 -33.03
C MET A 105 -3.27 -5.72 -33.88
N ALA A 106 -2.74 -5.71 -35.10
CA ALA A 106 -2.74 -6.86 -35.99
C ALA A 106 -1.96 -8.04 -35.37
N TYR A 107 -0.81 -7.78 -34.77
CA TYR A 107 -0.02 -8.81 -34.10
C TYR A 107 -0.77 -9.39 -32.89
N ALA A 108 -1.41 -8.55 -32.07
CA ALA A 108 -2.18 -9.00 -30.92
C ALA A 108 -3.34 -9.91 -31.35
N SER A 109 -4.13 -9.51 -32.34
CA SER A 109 -5.23 -10.32 -32.89
C SER A 109 -4.72 -11.66 -33.43
N LYS A 110 -3.66 -11.65 -34.25
CA LYS A 110 -3.02 -12.86 -34.78
C LYS A 110 -2.54 -13.78 -33.65
N MET A 111 -1.86 -13.23 -32.64
CA MET A 111 -1.34 -14.00 -31.51
C MET A 111 -2.47 -14.63 -30.69
N PHE A 112 -3.56 -13.89 -30.44
CA PHE A 112 -4.74 -14.44 -29.76
C PHE A 112 -5.34 -15.62 -30.51
N LYS A 113 -5.46 -15.53 -31.83
CA LYS A 113 -5.99 -16.62 -32.67
C LYS A 113 -5.06 -17.82 -32.71
N GLU A 114 -3.79 -17.61 -33.04
CA GLU A 114 -2.84 -18.71 -33.28
C GLU A 114 -2.37 -19.40 -32.01
N ARG A 115 -2.06 -18.63 -30.96
CA ARG A 115 -1.44 -19.12 -29.73
C ARG A 115 -2.43 -19.38 -28.61
N LEU A 116 -3.43 -18.50 -28.45
CA LEU A 116 -4.44 -18.68 -27.40
C LEU A 116 -5.66 -19.48 -27.86
N LYS A 117 -5.86 -19.65 -29.18
CA LYS A 117 -7.06 -20.24 -29.79
C LYS A 117 -8.31 -19.42 -29.48
N VAL A 118 -8.17 -18.10 -29.44
CA VAL A 118 -9.26 -17.16 -29.19
C VAL A 118 -9.36 -16.21 -30.38
N ASP A 119 -10.50 -16.22 -31.06
CA ASP A 119 -10.73 -15.35 -32.21
C ASP A 119 -11.21 -13.97 -31.74
N ILE A 120 -10.26 -13.04 -31.60
CA ILE A 120 -10.54 -11.62 -31.33
C ILE A 120 -10.11 -10.85 -32.57
N PRO A 121 -11.06 -10.34 -33.35
CA PRO A 121 -10.73 -9.61 -34.54
C PRO A 121 -10.22 -8.20 -34.17
N ILE A 122 -9.57 -7.53 -35.12
CA ILE A 122 -8.85 -6.27 -34.86
C ILE A 122 -9.82 -5.18 -34.37
N GLU A 123 -11.05 -5.16 -34.87
CA GLU A 123 -12.11 -4.23 -34.48
C GLU A 123 -12.53 -4.34 -33.00
N HIS A 124 -12.20 -5.43 -32.31
CA HIS A 124 -12.43 -5.58 -30.87
C HIS A 124 -11.29 -5.01 -30.03
N ILE A 125 -10.20 -4.58 -30.66
CA ILE A 125 -9.07 -3.92 -30.01
C ILE A 125 -9.29 -2.41 -30.18
N ASP A 126 -9.35 -1.68 -29.07
CA ASP A 126 -9.45 -0.22 -29.06
C ASP A 126 -8.12 0.39 -29.51
N ARG A 127 -7.03 0.00 -28.83
CA ARG A 127 -5.68 0.52 -29.06
C ARG A 127 -4.62 -0.51 -28.66
N ALA A 128 -3.47 -0.48 -29.32
CA ALA A 128 -2.31 -1.25 -28.89
C ALA A 128 -1.00 -0.53 -29.21
N HIS A 129 -0.09 -0.44 -28.24
CA HIS A 129 1.21 0.20 -28.46
C HIS A 129 2.29 -0.33 -27.51
N ARG A 130 3.54 -0.10 -27.88
CA ARG A 130 4.71 -0.42 -27.04
C ARG A 130 4.78 0.51 -25.84
N LEU A 131 5.07 -0.05 -24.67
CA LEU A 131 5.26 0.70 -23.44
C LEU A 131 6.71 1.16 -23.27
N GLY A 132 6.88 2.43 -22.91
CA GLY A 132 8.19 3.02 -22.56
C GLY A 132 9.04 3.42 -23.76
N PRO A 133 10.16 4.13 -23.50
CA PRO A 133 11.07 4.61 -24.53
C PRO A 133 11.76 3.45 -25.26
N VAL A 134 12.05 3.64 -26.55
CA VAL A 134 12.81 2.67 -27.36
C VAL A 134 14.13 2.36 -26.67
N ARG A 135 14.47 1.07 -26.57
CA ARG A 135 15.71 0.60 -25.96
C ARG A 135 16.81 0.59 -27.02
N THR A 136 17.55 1.69 -27.12
CA THR A 136 18.50 1.93 -28.23
C THR A 136 19.90 1.34 -27.98
N SER A 137 20.29 1.12 -26.72
CA SER A 137 21.63 0.58 -26.38
C SER A 137 21.77 0.22 -24.89
N GLY A 138 22.27 -1.00 -24.59
CA GLY A 138 22.72 -1.45 -23.26
C GLY A 138 21.86 -2.50 -22.52
N VAL A 139 22.55 -3.33 -21.70
CA VAL A 139 22.18 -4.36 -20.68
C VAL A 139 20.83 -5.12 -20.76
N ASP A 140 19.71 -4.47 -21.06
CA ASP A 140 18.39 -5.10 -21.20
C ASP A 140 17.94 -5.13 -22.66
N THR A 141 18.31 -6.20 -23.36
CA THR A 141 17.94 -6.48 -24.75
C THR A 141 16.51 -7.01 -24.91
N ARG A 142 15.73 -7.12 -23.82
CA ARG A 142 14.36 -7.62 -23.91
C ARG A 142 13.48 -6.61 -24.64
N PRO A 143 12.60 -7.08 -25.56
CA PRO A 143 11.71 -6.19 -26.28
C PRO A 143 10.72 -5.52 -25.33
N ARG A 144 10.31 -4.28 -25.64
CA ARG A 144 9.33 -3.56 -24.84
C ARG A 144 7.99 -4.29 -24.85
N PRO A 145 7.28 -4.33 -23.72
CA PRO A 145 5.95 -4.93 -23.71
C PRO A 145 4.96 -4.10 -24.53
N ILE A 146 3.95 -4.75 -25.08
CA ILE A 146 2.82 -4.09 -25.77
C ILE A 146 1.64 -4.06 -24.80
N ILE A 147 1.07 -2.88 -24.54
CA ILE A 147 -0.23 -2.77 -23.91
C ILE A 147 -1.31 -2.87 -24.98
N VAL A 148 -2.34 -3.67 -24.73
CA VAL A 148 -3.49 -3.83 -25.62
C VAL A 148 -4.75 -3.54 -24.81
N LYS A 149 -5.54 -2.57 -25.26
CA LYS A 149 -6.85 -2.26 -24.69
C LYS A 149 -7.93 -2.88 -25.56
N LEU A 150 -8.75 -3.73 -24.95
CA LEU A 150 -9.89 -4.38 -25.61
C LEU A 150 -11.16 -3.56 -25.40
N LEU A 151 -12.08 -3.60 -26.37
CA LEU A 151 -13.37 -2.90 -26.25
C LEU A 151 -14.28 -3.53 -25.19
N ARG A 152 -14.18 -4.84 -24.98
CA ARG A 152 -15.05 -5.59 -24.06
C ARG A 152 -14.22 -6.23 -22.96
N TYR A 153 -14.71 -6.11 -21.73
CA TYR A 153 -14.13 -6.82 -20.58
C TYR A 153 -14.15 -8.34 -20.77
N HIS A 154 -15.20 -8.86 -21.40
CA HIS A 154 -15.33 -10.29 -21.71
C HIS A 154 -14.14 -10.80 -22.53
N ASP A 155 -13.75 -10.07 -23.58
CA ASP A 155 -12.65 -10.46 -24.47
C ASP A 155 -11.33 -10.51 -23.69
N LYS A 156 -11.08 -9.52 -22.81
CA LYS A 156 -9.94 -9.54 -21.89
C LYS A 156 -9.95 -10.80 -21.02
N ARG A 157 -11.11 -11.17 -20.47
CA ARG A 157 -11.24 -12.34 -19.60
C ARG A 157 -10.93 -13.64 -20.35
N VAL A 158 -11.43 -13.81 -21.57
CA VAL A 158 -11.18 -14.99 -22.41
C VAL A 158 -9.69 -15.10 -22.76
N VAL A 159 -9.05 -13.99 -23.16
CA VAL A 159 -7.58 -13.94 -23.37
C VAL A 159 -6.83 -14.35 -22.11
N TYR A 160 -7.20 -13.78 -20.97
CA TYR A 160 -6.46 -13.98 -19.73
C TYR A 160 -6.57 -15.41 -19.19
N VAL A 161 -7.72 -16.07 -19.34
CA VAL A 161 -7.90 -17.48 -18.95
C VAL A 161 -7.08 -18.42 -19.84
N ASN A 162 -6.97 -18.11 -21.15
CA ASN A 162 -6.25 -18.93 -22.11
C ASN A 162 -4.74 -18.67 -22.16
N LYS A 163 -4.21 -17.68 -21.41
CA LYS A 163 -2.77 -17.35 -21.38
C LYS A 163 -1.86 -18.52 -21.01
N LYS A 164 -2.39 -19.54 -20.33
CA LYS A 164 -1.68 -20.80 -20.01
C LYS A 164 -1.16 -21.51 -21.26
N ASN A 165 -1.78 -21.29 -22.43
CA ASN A 165 -1.37 -21.85 -23.70
C ASN A 165 -0.05 -21.25 -24.24
N LEU A 166 0.44 -20.17 -23.63
CA LEU A 166 1.74 -19.55 -23.96
C LEU A 166 2.93 -20.21 -23.25
N LYS A 167 2.70 -21.20 -22.40
CA LYS A 167 3.79 -21.88 -21.69
C LYS A 167 4.79 -22.46 -22.71
N GLY A 168 6.07 -22.12 -22.55
CA GLY A 168 7.14 -22.56 -23.45
C GLY A 168 7.31 -21.74 -24.74
N SER A 169 6.44 -20.75 -25.01
CA SER A 169 6.55 -19.94 -26.23
C SER A 169 7.47 -18.71 -26.09
N GLY A 170 8.06 -18.48 -24.92
CA GLY A 170 8.82 -17.26 -24.61
C GLY A 170 7.98 -15.98 -24.46
N MET A 171 6.65 -16.07 -24.59
CA MET A 171 5.72 -14.95 -24.44
C MET A 171 4.95 -15.05 -23.13
N VAL A 172 4.61 -13.91 -22.55
CA VAL A 172 3.84 -13.83 -21.29
C VAL A 172 2.76 -12.77 -21.41
N ILE A 173 1.58 -13.05 -20.84
CA ILE A 173 0.51 -12.07 -20.67
C ILE A 173 0.34 -11.74 -19.19
N THR A 174 0.38 -10.45 -18.87
CA THR A 174 0.10 -9.92 -17.53
C THR A 174 -1.05 -8.92 -17.57
N GLU A 175 -1.65 -8.65 -16.40
CA GLU A 175 -2.60 -7.53 -16.29
C GLU A 175 -1.86 -6.20 -16.34
N SER A 176 -2.54 -5.14 -16.79
CA SER A 176 -2.07 -3.77 -16.63
C SER A 176 -2.39 -3.28 -15.22
N LEU A 177 -1.50 -3.55 -14.26
CA LEU A 177 -1.66 -3.10 -12.87
C LEU A 177 -1.21 -1.64 -12.71
N THR A 178 -1.84 -0.91 -11.79
CA THR A 178 -1.30 0.38 -11.34
C THR A 178 0.04 0.17 -10.64
N ARG A 179 0.81 1.25 -10.47
CA ARG A 179 2.08 1.18 -9.74
C ARG A 179 1.89 0.66 -8.32
N THR A 180 0.86 1.17 -7.63
CA THR A 180 0.50 0.76 -6.27
C THR A 180 0.18 -0.74 -6.20
N ARG A 181 -0.64 -1.25 -7.12
CA ARG A 181 -1.00 -2.69 -7.16
C ARG A 181 0.17 -3.60 -7.52
N LEU A 182 1.05 -3.15 -8.41
CA LEU A 182 2.26 -3.91 -8.75
C LEU A 182 3.21 -4.01 -7.54
N THR A 183 3.42 -2.90 -6.82
CA THR A 183 4.21 -2.91 -5.59
C THR A 183 3.57 -3.80 -4.53
N LEU A 184 2.25 -3.72 -4.35
CA LEU A 184 1.51 -4.57 -3.42
C LEU A 184 1.62 -6.06 -3.77
N LEU A 185 1.52 -6.40 -5.06
CA LEU A 185 1.70 -7.76 -5.56
C LEU A 185 3.10 -8.31 -5.26
N ASN A 186 4.15 -7.51 -5.47
CA ASN A 186 5.52 -7.93 -5.19
C ASN A 186 5.71 -8.17 -3.69
N LYS A 187 5.29 -7.23 -2.84
CA LYS A 187 5.32 -7.42 -1.38
C LYS A 187 4.58 -8.69 -0.96
N ALA A 188 3.36 -8.91 -1.47
CA ALA A 188 2.60 -10.11 -1.17
C ALA A 188 3.34 -11.39 -1.60
N ARG A 189 4.00 -11.38 -2.76
CA ARG A 189 4.79 -12.53 -3.24
C ARG A 189 6.04 -12.78 -2.42
N ASP A 190 6.67 -11.74 -1.89
CA ASP A 190 7.84 -11.86 -1.04
C ASP A 190 7.48 -12.55 0.29
N HIS A 191 6.26 -12.32 0.81
CA HIS A 191 5.77 -12.95 2.04
C HIS A 191 5.13 -14.33 1.84
N PHE A 192 4.27 -14.49 0.83
CA PHE A 192 3.46 -15.69 0.64
C PHE A 192 3.95 -16.62 -0.47
N SER A 193 5.03 -16.28 -1.18
CA SER A 193 5.51 -16.95 -2.39
C SER A 193 4.64 -16.72 -3.64
N ARG A 194 5.25 -16.93 -4.82
CA ARG A 194 4.62 -16.63 -6.12
C ARG A 194 3.47 -17.57 -6.50
N GLU A 195 3.51 -18.80 -6.01
CA GLU A 195 2.51 -19.83 -6.31
C GLU A 195 1.18 -19.56 -5.60
N HIS A 196 1.26 -18.90 -4.45
CA HIS A 196 0.10 -18.56 -3.61
C HIS A 196 -0.45 -17.17 -3.88
N VAL A 197 0.19 -16.37 -4.75
CA VAL A 197 -0.21 -14.99 -5.02
C VAL A 197 -0.32 -14.70 -6.51
N TRP A 198 -1.54 -14.38 -6.93
CA TRP A 198 -1.86 -13.99 -8.31
C TRP A 198 -2.73 -12.74 -8.34
N THR A 199 -3.00 -12.25 -9.55
CA THR A 199 -3.91 -11.13 -9.75
C THR A 199 -5.17 -11.56 -10.46
N ASN A 200 -6.26 -10.86 -10.14
CA ASN A 200 -7.54 -11.02 -10.78
C ASN A 200 -8.23 -9.66 -10.87
N ASP A 201 -8.32 -9.11 -12.08
CA ASP A 201 -8.93 -7.80 -12.36
C ASP A 201 -8.33 -6.67 -11.50
N GLY A 202 -7.01 -6.63 -11.41
CA GLY A 202 -6.30 -5.60 -10.65
C GLY A 202 -6.36 -5.76 -9.13
N LYS A 203 -7.04 -6.79 -8.62
CA LYS A 203 -6.97 -7.20 -7.22
C LYS A 203 -5.89 -8.25 -7.04
N ILE A 204 -5.25 -8.26 -5.87
CA ILE A 204 -4.25 -9.26 -5.52
C ILE A 204 -4.97 -10.34 -4.71
N VAL A 205 -4.85 -11.59 -5.13
CA VAL A 205 -5.46 -12.75 -4.47
C VAL A 205 -4.34 -13.56 -3.85
N ILE A 206 -4.49 -13.88 -2.57
CA ILE A 206 -3.55 -14.64 -1.75
C ILE A 206 -4.25 -15.91 -1.29
N LYS A 207 -3.59 -17.04 -1.48
CA LYS A 207 -3.96 -18.34 -0.92
C LYS A 207 -3.02 -18.62 0.25
N PRO A 208 -3.42 -18.39 1.51
CA PRO A 208 -2.48 -18.41 2.64
C PRO A 208 -1.93 -19.81 2.97
N ASP A 209 -2.66 -20.87 2.61
CA ASP A 209 -2.27 -22.27 2.85
C ASP A 209 -2.52 -23.09 1.58
N SER A 210 -1.70 -24.13 1.36
CA SER A 210 -1.82 -25.06 0.24
C SER A 210 -3.07 -25.94 0.32
N ASN A 211 -3.63 -26.11 1.52
CA ASN A 211 -4.77 -26.99 1.78
C ASN A 211 -6.00 -26.71 0.88
N PRO A 212 -6.63 -27.75 0.31
CA PRO A 212 -7.88 -27.61 -0.44
C PRO A 212 -8.97 -27.01 0.45
N GLY A 213 -9.71 -26.01 -0.05
CA GLY A 213 -10.80 -25.34 0.69
C GLY A 213 -10.37 -24.12 1.52
N THR A 214 -9.07 -23.80 1.58
CA THR A 214 -8.59 -22.58 2.23
C THR A 214 -9.25 -21.33 1.65
N ARG A 215 -9.79 -20.47 2.52
CA ARG A 215 -10.40 -19.20 2.12
C ARG A 215 -9.36 -18.29 1.49
N LEU A 216 -9.63 -17.86 0.27
CA LEU A 216 -8.80 -16.88 -0.44
C LEU A 216 -8.94 -15.50 0.20
N ILE A 217 -7.81 -14.81 0.32
CA ILE A 217 -7.75 -13.42 0.78
C ILE A 217 -7.58 -12.54 -0.44
N VAL A 218 -8.44 -11.53 -0.58
CA VAL A 218 -8.33 -10.55 -1.66
C VAL A 218 -7.93 -9.23 -1.03
N ILE A 219 -6.84 -8.64 -1.53
CA ILE A 219 -6.31 -7.37 -1.06
C ILE A 219 -6.22 -6.36 -2.21
N THR A 220 -6.33 -5.10 -1.84
CA THR A 220 -6.35 -3.94 -2.72
C THR A 220 -5.48 -2.80 -2.21
N CYS A 221 -5.18 -2.77 -0.90
CA CYS A 221 -4.29 -1.78 -0.30
C CYS A 221 -3.28 -2.41 0.68
N ALA A 222 -2.32 -1.61 1.14
CA ALA A 222 -1.27 -2.07 2.05
C ALA A 222 -1.83 -2.54 3.42
N ARG A 223 -2.80 -1.82 3.98
CA ARG A 223 -3.44 -2.18 5.26
C ARG A 223 -4.06 -3.59 5.23
N GLU A 224 -4.65 -3.97 4.10
CA GLU A 224 -5.23 -5.30 3.91
C GLU A 224 -4.14 -6.38 3.84
N LEU A 225 -2.98 -6.08 3.26
CA LEU A 225 -1.81 -6.96 3.28
C LEU A 225 -1.28 -7.16 4.70
N ASP A 226 -1.11 -6.09 5.47
CA ASP A 226 -0.62 -6.17 6.86
C ASP A 226 -1.55 -7.00 7.73
N THR A 227 -2.86 -6.85 7.52
CA THR A 227 -3.90 -7.66 8.17
C THR A 227 -3.79 -9.13 7.76
N ALA A 228 -3.53 -9.42 6.48
CA ALA A 228 -3.37 -10.78 5.98
C ALA A 228 -2.12 -11.47 6.57
N ILE A 229 -0.99 -10.75 6.64
CA ILE A 229 0.25 -11.23 7.26
C ILE A 229 0.02 -11.53 8.75
N SER A 230 -0.55 -10.58 9.49
CA SER A 230 -0.84 -10.74 10.92
C SER A 230 -1.73 -11.95 11.23
N ARG A 231 -2.72 -12.23 10.38
CA ARG A 231 -3.61 -13.40 10.53
C ARG A 231 -2.86 -14.71 10.29
N CYS A 232 -1.97 -14.75 9.30
CA CYS A 232 -1.14 -15.91 9.00
C CYS A 232 -0.19 -16.23 10.16
N GLU A 233 0.50 -15.22 10.69
CA GLU A 233 1.46 -15.39 11.80
C GLU A 233 0.79 -15.95 13.07
N ARG A 234 -0.42 -15.49 13.41
CA ARG A 234 -1.20 -16.02 14.54
C ARG A 234 -1.55 -17.48 14.35
N SER A 235 -2.05 -17.85 13.17
CA SER A 235 -2.40 -19.25 12.87
C SER A 235 -1.19 -20.20 12.97
N ASN A 236 -0.03 -19.76 12.48
CA ASN A 236 1.21 -20.55 12.60
C ASN A 236 1.68 -20.68 14.06
N THR A 237 1.48 -19.64 14.87
CA THR A 237 1.85 -19.66 16.30
C THR A 237 0.94 -20.60 17.09
N GLU A 238 -0.38 -20.56 16.84
CA GLU A 238 -1.35 -21.48 17.45
C GLU A 238 -1.06 -22.95 17.10
N LEU A 239 -0.76 -23.24 15.83
CA LEU A 239 -0.37 -24.59 15.38
C LEU A 239 0.92 -25.09 16.06
N ARG A 240 1.92 -24.22 16.21
CA ARG A 240 3.16 -24.54 16.94
C ARG A 240 2.90 -24.82 18.42
N ASN A 241 2.02 -24.06 19.06
CA ASN A 241 1.68 -24.24 20.46
C ASN A 241 0.90 -25.55 20.71
N ILE A 242 -0.04 -25.91 19.82
CA ILE A 242 -0.76 -27.19 19.89
C ILE A 242 0.20 -28.38 19.74
N THR A 243 1.15 -28.29 18.80
CA THR A 243 2.13 -29.36 18.55
C THR A 243 3.06 -29.55 19.76
N ARG A 244 3.45 -28.46 20.43
CA ARG A 244 4.24 -28.50 21.67
C ARG A 244 3.48 -29.13 22.84
N HIS A 245 2.18 -28.86 22.97
CA HIS A 245 1.36 -29.46 24.03
C HIS A 245 1.08 -30.95 23.84
N ARG A 246 1.03 -31.44 22.59
CA ARG A 246 0.90 -32.88 22.31
C ARG A 246 2.22 -33.65 22.52
N GLY A 247 3.37 -32.99 22.39
CA GLY A 247 4.68 -33.59 22.65
C GLY A 247 5.04 -33.77 24.13
N THR A 248 4.33 -33.12 25.06
CA THR A 248 4.55 -33.26 26.51
C THR A 248 3.60 -34.25 27.20
N GLN A 249 2.61 -34.79 26.50
CA GLN A 249 1.81 -35.93 26.97
C GLN A 249 2.43 -37.22 26.44
N GLY A 250 3.63 -37.53 26.92
CA GLY A 250 4.20 -38.87 26.81
C GLY A 250 3.29 -39.84 27.57
N ASN A 251 2.68 -40.76 26.84
CA ASN A 251 1.78 -41.79 27.33
C ASN A 251 2.47 -42.65 28.41
N PRO A 252 2.08 -42.58 29.71
CA PRO A 252 2.72 -43.37 30.76
C PRO A 252 1.96 -44.68 30.96
N ASN A 253 1.79 -45.48 29.92
CA ASN A 253 1.20 -46.82 30.02
C ASN A 253 1.77 -47.75 28.93
N LEU A 254 3.03 -48.13 29.10
CA LEU A 254 3.58 -49.37 28.56
C LEU A 254 4.43 -50.01 29.67
N LEU A 255 3.76 -50.53 30.69
CA LEU A 255 4.31 -51.54 31.59
C LEU A 255 3.29 -52.68 31.68
N ASN A 256 3.81 -53.89 31.56
CA ASN A 256 3.16 -55.20 31.60
C ASN A 256 2.30 -55.58 30.39
N ASP A 257 2.86 -56.46 29.56
CA ASP A 257 2.45 -57.87 29.67
C ASP A 257 3.59 -58.82 29.30
N SER A 258 3.86 -59.71 30.24
CA SER A 258 4.78 -60.82 30.17
C SER A 258 4.04 -62.11 29.80
N LEU A 259 4.71 -62.96 29.01
CA LEU A 259 4.62 -64.43 29.01
C LEU A 259 3.49 -65.14 28.24
N PHE A 260 3.89 -66.34 27.75
CA PHE A 260 3.19 -67.41 27.02
C PHE A 260 3.02 -67.19 25.50
N SER A 261 3.33 -68.12 24.59
CA SER A 261 3.88 -69.48 24.64
C SER A 261 4.02 -70.00 23.19
N SER A 262 5.06 -70.81 22.95
CA SER A 262 5.26 -71.77 21.84
C SER A 262 5.62 -71.23 20.45
#